data_AF-A0A917SM93-F1
#
_entry.id   AF-A0A917SM93-F1
#
_cell.length_a   1.000
_cell.length_b   1.000
_cell.length_c   1.000
_cell.angle_alpha   90.00
_cell.angle_beta   90.00
_cell.angle_gamma   90.00
#
_symmetry.space_group_name_H-M   'P 1'
#
loop_
_entity.id
_entity.type
_entity.pdbx_description
1 polymer ?
#
loop_
_entity_poly.entity_id
_entity_poly.type
_entity_poly.pdbx_seq_one_letter_code
_entity_poly.pdbx_strand_id
1 'polypeptide(L)'
;MSAAPKADIGVTGLAVMGSNLARNFASKGFVTAVHNRTSAKVDDLITEHGGDGTFVPSHSMADFVASLATPRKVIIMVKAGGPTDAVIDELAELLEPGDILIDGGNARFQDTQRREAALRERQIHFVGCGISGGEEGALNGPSIMPGGSATAYESLGPILEKISAHVDGEPCCTHIGADGAGHFVKMVHNGIEYADMQLIAEAYDLLRRGAGLEPTAIADVFADWNRGDLDSFLIQITAEVLRQVDADTGTPLVDVIVDAAGMKGTGTWTVQTALDLGVPVSGIAEAVFARGLSSLPEQRAAAQQIGLPGPSQSWQVRDVDAFVEDVRAALYASKIIAYAQGLDEIVAGAAQWNWDIDLGAVARIWRGGCIIRAKFLNRITEAYRDAGERPASLLFAPYFTEAIGHAQDSWRRVVAGAAQSGIPTPGFAAALAYYDGLRAERLPAALIQGQRDYFGAHTYRRVDRDGVFHTLWSGDRSEISAEGGLGPQEAKPRR
;
A
#
# COMPACT_ATOMS: atom_id res chain seq x y z
N MET A 1 5.51 -35.79 36.45
CA MET A 1 4.72 -34.99 35.49
C MET A 1 5.73 -34.28 34.61
N SER A 2 5.83 -34.64 33.32
CA SER A 2 6.69 -33.89 32.40
C SER A 2 6.19 -32.45 32.35
N ALA A 3 7.06 -31.47 32.55
CA ALA A 3 6.69 -30.07 32.37
C ALA A 3 6.03 -29.90 31.00
N ALA A 4 4.91 -29.19 30.93
CA ALA A 4 4.26 -28.89 29.65
C ALA A 4 5.27 -28.23 28.71
N PRO A 5 5.28 -28.59 27.40
CA PRO A 5 6.22 -28.01 26.46
C PRO A 5 6.05 -26.49 26.44
N LYS A 6 7.18 -25.76 26.51
CA LYS A 6 7.20 -24.30 26.36
C LYS A 6 6.88 -23.95 24.90
N ALA A 7 6.09 -22.91 24.70
CA ALA A 7 5.69 -22.47 23.37
C ALA A 7 6.83 -21.73 22.64
N ASP A 8 6.98 -22.00 21.34
CA ASP A 8 7.97 -21.37 20.47
C ASP A 8 7.63 -19.90 20.19
N ILE A 9 6.33 -19.60 20.09
CA ILE A 9 5.77 -18.28 19.81
C ILE A 9 4.40 -18.11 20.44
N GLY A 10 4.07 -16.88 20.84
CA GLY A 10 2.77 -16.52 21.38
C GLY A 10 2.01 -15.56 20.47
N VAL A 11 0.68 -15.70 20.40
CA VAL A 11 -0.22 -14.76 19.72
C VAL A 11 -1.26 -14.23 20.70
N THR A 12 -1.29 -12.91 20.89
CA THR A 12 -2.30 -12.21 21.68
C THR A 12 -3.23 -11.38 20.79
N GLY A 13 -4.54 -11.58 20.92
CA GLY A 13 -5.56 -10.97 20.07
C GLY A 13 -6.08 -11.94 19.01
N LEU A 14 -7.20 -12.59 19.30
CA LEU A 14 -7.76 -13.68 18.50
C LEU A 14 -9.02 -13.23 17.73
N ALA A 15 -8.92 -12.09 17.04
CA ALA A 15 -9.83 -11.84 15.91
C ALA A 15 -9.41 -12.70 14.71
N VAL A 16 -10.15 -12.66 13.60
CA VAL A 16 -9.93 -13.55 12.45
C VAL A 16 -8.47 -13.60 11.97
N MET A 17 -7.80 -12.45 11.88
CA MET A 17 -6.38 -12.40 11.49
C MET A 17 -5.46 -13.09 12.50
N GLY A 18 -5.64 -12.84 13.80
CA GLY A 18 -4.78 -13.41 14.84
C GLY A 18 -5.03 -14.89 15.09
N SER A 19 -6.30 -15.34 15.03
CA SER A 19 -6.63 -16.76 15.10
C SER A 19 -6.05 -17.53 13.92
N ASN A 20 -6.21 -17.03 12.70
CA ASN A 20 -5.65 -17.68 11.51
C ASN A 20 -4.13 -17.69 11.51
N LEU A 21 -3.48 -16.63 11.99
CA LEU A 21 -2.02 -16.62 12.15
C LEU A 21 -1.54 -17.63 13.20
N ALA A 22 -2.23 -17.74 14.34
CA ALA A 22 -1.94 -18.76 15.35
C ALA A 22 -2.10 -20.18 14.80
N ARG A 23 -3.16 -20.42 14.02
CA ARG A 23 -3.40 -21.69 13.32
C ARG A 23 -2.31 -21.99 12.31
N ASN A 24 -1.84 -20.99 11.58
CA ASN A 24 -0.73 -21.14 10.64
C ASN A 24 0.54 -21.61 11.38
N PHE A 25 0.96 -20.93 12.45
CA PHE A 25 2.09 -21.38 13.28
C PHE A 25 1.93 -22.83 13.75
N ALA A 26 0.78 -23.17 14.31
CA ALA A 26 0.49 -24.51 14.82
C ALA A 26 0.57 -25.57 13.70
N SER A 27 0.00 -25.30 12.53
CA SER A 27 0.01 -26.21 11.36
C SER A 27 1.42 -26.44 10.79
N LYS A 28 2.35 -25.48 11.01
CA LYS A 28 3.76 -25.60 10.63
C LYS A 28 4.62 -26.23 11.73
N GLY A 29 4.00 -26.76 12.78
CA GLY A 29 4.64 -27.53 13.83
C GLY A 29 5.26 -26.69 14.95
N PHE A 30 4.93 -25.40 15.05
CA PHE A 30 5.33 -24.57 16.19
C PHE A 30 4.35 -24.74 17.35
N VAL A 31 4.86 -24.94 18.56
CA VAL A 31 4.04 -24.91 19.77
C VAL A 31 3.59 -23.46 19.99
N THR A 32 2.30 -23.19 19.84
CA THR A 32 1.78 -21.82 19.75
C THR A 32 0.98 -21.46 21.00
N ALA A 33 1.49 -20.55 21.82
CA ALA A 33 0.72 -20.00 22.93
C ALA A 33 -0.34 -19.03 22.40
N VAL A 34 -1.55 -19.08 22.96
CA VAL A 34 -2.65 -18.21 22.53
C VAL A 34 -3.30 -17.52 23.72
N HIS A 35 -3.56 -16.22 23.55
CA HIS A 35 -4.22 -15.39 24.54
C HIS A 35 -5.16 -14.39 23.89
N ASN A 36 -6.25 -14.06 24.57
CA ASN A 36 -7.12 -12.97 24.20
C ASN A 36 -7.80 -12.40 25.45
N ARG A 37 -7.95 -11.06 25.49
CA ARG A 37 -8.62 -10.37 26.61
C ARG A 37 -10.00 -10.94 26.96
N THR A 38 -10.74 -11.40 25.95
CA THR A 38 -12.00 -12.14 26.13
C THR A 38 -11.69 -13.64 26.06
N SER A 39 -11.73 -14.33 27.21
CA SER A 39 -11.35 -15.74 27.34
C SER A 39 -12.12 -16.68 26.41
N ALA A 40 -13.41 -16.42 26.17
CA ALA A 40 -14.22 -17.24 25.27
C ALA A 40 -13.61 -17.39 23.87
N LYS A 41 -12.89 -16.38 23.36
CA LYS A 41 -12.22 -16.49 22.05
C LYS A 41 -11.07 -17.50 22.04
N VAL A 42 -10.43 -17.73 23.18
CA VAL A 42 -9.42 -18.78 23.34
C VAL A 42 -10.12 -20.13 23.30
N ASP A 43 -11.21 -20.28 24.06
CA ASP A 43 -11.99 -21.52 24.13
C ASP A 43 -12.58 -21.91 22.76
N ASP A 44 -13.14 -20.94 22.03
CA ASP A 44 -13.67 -21.11 20.68
C ASP A 44 -12.56 -21.59 19.72
N LEU A 45 -11.39 -20.94 19.73
CA LEU A 45 -10.26 -21.34 18.90
C LEU A 45 -9.82 -22.79 19.18
N ILE A 46 -9.70 -23.17 20.45
CA ILE A 46 -9.28 -24.53 20.81
C ILE A 46 -10.36 -25.56 20.46
N THR A 47 -11.64 -25.22 20.66
CA THR A 47 -12.76 -26.10 20.34
C THR A 47 -12.88 -26.35 18.84
N GLU A 48 -12.78 -25.29 18.04
CA GLU A 48 -12.97 -25.34 16.59
C GLU A 48 -11.72 -25.80 15.84
N HIS A 49 -10.53 -25.44 16.34
CA HIS A 49 -9.26 -25.56 15.62
C HIS A 49 -8.12 -26.20 16.43
N GLY A 50 -8.37 -26.78 17.60
CA GLY A 50 -7.34 -27.45 18.40
C GLY A 50 -6.65 -28.62 17.69
N GLY A 51 -7.25 -29.14 16.61
CA GLY A 51 -6.65 -30.15 15.74
C GLY A 51 -5.62 -29.62 14.72
N ASP A 52 -5.53 -28.31 14.52
CA ASP A 52 -4.62 -27.71 13.52
C ASP A 52 -3.14 -27.81 13.94
N GLY A 53 -2.86 -28.06 15.23
CA GLY A 53 -1.50 -28.25 15.74
C GLY A 53 -1.45 -28.18 17.27
N THR A 54 -0.28 -27.84 17.82
CA THR A 54 -0.11 -27.77 19.29
C THR A 54 -0.31 -26.34 19.79
N PHE A 55 -1.39 -26.13 20.54
CA PHE A 55 -1.68 -24.85 21.19
C PHE A 55 -1.43 -24.91 22.70
N VAL A 56 -1.03 -23.78 23.28
CA VAL A 56 -0.97 -23.56 24.73
C VAL A 56 -1.93 -22.42 25.10
N PRO A 57 -3.18 -22.73 25.47
CA PRO A 57 -4.16 -21.70 25.81
C PRO A 57 -3.82 -21.04 27.15
N SER A 58 -4.08 -19.74 27.25
CA SER A 58 -3.90 -18.97 28.49
C SER A 58 -5.04 -17.96 28.67
N HIS A 59 -5.56 -17.87 29.89
CA HIS A 59 -6.67 -16.96 30.24
C HIS A 59 -6.21 -15.73 31.03
N SER A 60 -4.91 -15.61 31.27
CA SER A 60 -4.27 -14.42 31.85
C SER A 60 -2.98 -14.12 31.08
N MET A 61 -2.56 -12.84 31.06
CA MET A 61 -1.31 -12.43 30.43
C MET A 61 -0.09 -13.05 31.13
N ALA A 62 -0.14 -13.18 32.46
CA ALA A 62 0.93 -13.79 33.24
C ALA A 62 1.15 -15.26 32.87
N ASP A 63 0.08 -16.05 32.77
CA ASP A 63 0.17 -17.46 32.35
C ASP A 63 0.65 -17.57 30.91
N PHE A 64 0.18 -16.67 30.04
CA PHE A 64 0.59 -16.60 28.64
C PHE A 64 2.11 -16.37 28.51
N VAL A 65 2.66 -15.35 29.19
CA VAL A 65 4.10 -15.07 29.17
C VAL A 65 4.91 -16.19 29.82
N ALA A 66 4.40 -16.77 30.92
CA ALA A 66 5.04 -17.89 31.58
C ALA A 66 5.06 -19.18 30.73
N SER A 67 4.19 -19.32 29.74
CA SER A 67 4.14 -20.49 28.86
C SER A 67 5.21 -20.50 27.76
N LEU A 68 5.84 -19.36 27.47
CA LEU A 68 6.76 -19.17 26.35
C LEU A 68 8.19 -19.64 26.65
N ALA A 69 8.88 -20.15 25.63
CA ALA A 69 10.32 -20.41 25.65
C ALA A 69 11.11 -19.10 25.59
N THR A 70 12.29 -19.04 26.22
CA THR A 70 13.17 -17.87 26.21
C THR A 70 14.19 -17.93 25.05
N PRO A 71 14.55 -16.80 24.40
CA PRO A 71 13.88 -15.50 24.51
C PRO A 71 12.43 -15.58 23.99
N ARG A 72 11.52 -14.95 24.73
CA ARG A 72 10.07 -14.99 24.49
C ARG A 72 9.74 -14.20 23.23
N LYS A 73 8.81 -14.72 22.44
CA LYS A 73 8.38 -14.13 21.16
C LYS A 73 6.87 -13.96 21.19
N VAL A 74 6.39 -12.72 21.19
CA VAL A 74 4.95 -12.42 21.31
C VAL A 74 4.49 -11.55 20.15
N ILE A 75 3.57 -12.08 19.34
CA ILE A 75 2.87 -11.33 18.30
C ILE A 75 1.58 -10.75 18.85
N ILE A 76 1.40 -9.46 18.64
CA ILE A 76 0.23 -8.67 19.03
C ILE A 76 -0.63 -8.46 17.77
N MET A 77 -1.86 -9.00 17.82
CA MET A 77 -2.86 -8.92 16.74
C MET A 77 -4.15 -8.24 17.25
N VAL A 78 -4.01 -7.03 17.76
CA VAL A 78 -5.12 -6.23 18.29
C VAL A 78 -5.40 -4.99 17.43
N LYS A 79 -6.47 -4.26 17.76
CA LYS A 79 -6.81 -3.01 17.07
C LYS A 79 -5.66 -2.00 17.24
N ALA A 80 -5.21 -1.41 16.15
CA ALA A 80 -4.17 -0.39 16.13
C ALA A 80 -4.53 0.84 16.99
N GLY A 81 -3.50 1.54 17.47
CA GLY A 81 -3.60 2.69 18.37
C GLY A 81 -3.56 2.28 19.85
N GLY A 82 -4.27 3.03 20.70
CA GLY A 82 -4.25 2.86 22.17
C GLY A 82 -4.42 1.42 22.70
N PRO A 83 -5.28 0.55 22.12
CA PRO A 83 -5.36 -0.84 22.56
C PRO A 83 -4.06 -1.63 22.36
N THR A 84 -3.26 -1.31 21.34
CA THR A 84 -1.95 -1.93 21.12
C THR A 84 -0.95 -1.47 22.18
N ASP A 85 -0.93 -0.17 22.49
CA ASP A 85 -0.04 0.39 23.52
C ASP A 85 -0.33 -0.21 24.91
N ALA A 86 -1.60 -0.35 25.28
CA ALA A 86 -1.98 -0.97 26.55
C ALA A 86 -1.50 -2.44 26.68
N VAL A 87 -1.55 -3.21 25.59
CA VAL A 87 -1.04 -4.60 25.57
C VAL A 87 0.47 -4.63 25.62
N ILE A 88 1.16 -3.70 24.95
CA ILE A 88 2.62 -3.57 25.02
C ILE A 88 3.06 -3.26 26.46
N ASP A 89 2.40 -2.32 27.13
CA ASP A 89 2.75 -1.94 28.50
C ASP A 89 2.59 -3.12 29.47
N GLU A 90 1.47 -3.86 29.39
CA GLU A 90 1.21 -5.06 30.20
C GLU A 90 2.25 -6.16 29.95
N LEU A 91 2.60 -6.41 28.68
CA LEU A 91 3.64 -7.38 28.33
C LEU A 91 5.01 -6.93 28.85
N ALA A 92 5.37 -5.66 28.69
CA ALA A 92 6.68 -5.14 29.07
C ALA A 92 6.95 -5.17 30.59
N GLU A 93 5.93 -5.35 31.43
CA GLU A 93 6.08 -5.61 32.88
C GLU A 93 6.43 -7.07 33.19
N LEU A 94 6.14 -7.99 32.28
CA LEU A 94 6.30 -9.44 32.45
C LEU A 94 7.49 -10.03 31.66
N LEU A 95 8.04 -9.26 30.73
CA LEU A 95 9.16 -9.67 29.88
C LEU A 95 10.52 -9.33 30.49
N GLU A 96 11.54 -10.04 30.04
CA GLU A 96 12.92 -9.91 30.47
C GLU A 96 13.82 -9.35 29.33
N PRO A 97 15.00 -8.80 29.64
CA PRO A 97 15.97 -8.39 28.63
C PRO A 97 16.24 -9.48 27.58
N GLY A 98 16.16 -9.11 26.30
CA GLY A 98 16.33 -10.01 25.15
C GLY A 98 15.04 -10.61 24.61
N ASP A 99 13.91 -10.48 25.31
CA ASP A 99 12.60 -10.87 24.79
C ASP A 99 12.15 -9.98 23.62
N ILE A 100 11.23 -10.49 22.80
CA ILE A 100 10.83 -9.90 21.52
C ILE A 100 9.32 -9.71 21.45
N LEU A 101 8.91 -8.45 21.31
CA LEU A 101 7.54 -8.06 21.00
C LEU A 101 7.39 -7.74 19.52
N ILE A 102 6.34 -8.27 18.91
CA ILE A 102 6.01 -8.06 17.50
C ILE A 102 4.62 -7.45 17.39
N ASP A 103 4.51 -6.26 16.82
CA ASP A 103 3.23 -5.69 16.43
C ASP A 103 2.91 -6.13 15.00
N GLY A 104 1.94 -7.05 14.86
CA GLY A 104 1.50 -7.58 13.56
C GLY A 104 0.30 -6.84 12.97
N GLY A 105 -0.14 -5.76 13.62
CA GLY A 105 -1.28 -4.95 13.19
C GLY A 105 -0.98 -4.06 11.99
N ASN A 106 -2.00 -3.34 11.52
CA ASN A 106 -1.81 -2.22 10.59
C ASN A 106 -1.53 -0.95 11.41
N ALA A 107 -0.31 -0.79 11.92
CA ALA A 107 0.11 0.38 12.67
C ALA A 107 0.74 1.45 11.78
N ARG A 108 0.68 2.71 12.23
CA ARG A 108 1.42 3.80 11.62
C ARG A 108 2.90 3.66 12.01
N PHE A 109 3.82 3.74 11.05
CA PHE A 109 5.23 3.41 11.31
C PHE A 109 5.90 4.31 12.37
N GLN A 110 5.47 5.56 12.51
CA GLN A 110 5.96 6.44 13.58
C GLN A 110 5.58 5.94 14.98
N ASP A 111 4.44 5.25 15.13
CA ASP A 111 4.09 4.60 16.40
C ASP A 111 5.06 3.46 16.70
N THR A 112 5.48 2.70 15.67
CA THR A 112 6.52 1.67 15.82
C THR A 112 7.86 2.26 16.22
N GLN A 113 8.30 3.37 15.60
CA GLN A 113 9.53 4.06 16.00
C GLN A 113 9.49 4.48 17.47
N ARG A 114 8.37 5.06 17.91
CA ARG A 114 8.18 5.44 19.32
C ARG A 114 8.21 4.23 20.26
N ARG A 115 7.50 3.15 19.90
CA ARG A 115 7.41 1.91 20.69
C ARG A 115 8.77 1.21 20.79
N GLU A 116 9.49 1.11 19.68
CA GLU A 116 10.84 0.54 19.62
C GLU A 116 11.80 1.31 20.53
N ALA A 117 11.82 2.65 20.43
CA ALA A 117 12.68 3.48 21.25
C ALA A 117 12.40 3.27 22.75
N ALA A 118 11.13 3.23 23.16
CA ALA A 118 10.73 3.04 24.56
C ALA A 118 11.09 1.64 25.11
N LEU A 119 10.91 0.58 24.30
CA LEU A 119 11.21 -0.79 24.73
C LEU A 119 12.71 -1.10 24.72
N ARG A 120 13.48 -0.43 23.87
CA ARG A 120 14.95 -0.54 23.85
C ARG A 120 15.57 -0.13 25.17
N GLU A 121 15.02 0.86 25.88
CA GLU A 121 15.48 1.27 27.22
C GLU A 121 15.33 0.14 28.26
N ARG A 122 14.40 -0.79 28.02
CA ARG A 122 14.17 -1.99 28.84
C ARG A 122 14.92 -3.23 28.31
N GLN A 123 15.74 -3.07 27.28
CA GLN A 123 16.43 -4.15 26.57
C GLN A 123 15.46 -5.18 25.97
N ILE A 124 14.23 -4.77 25.65
CA ILE A 124 13.23 -5.59 24.95
C ILE A 124 13.28 -5.20 23.47
N HIS A 125 13.36 -6.21 22.59
CA HIS A 125 13.31 -5.96 21.16
C HIS A 125 11.86 -5.70 20.72
N PHE A 126 11.66 -4.73 19.84
CA PHE A 126 10.37 -4.46 19.23
C PHE A 126 10.47 -4.58 17.71
N VAL A 127 9.52 -5.29 17.11
CA VAL A 127 9.43 -5.52 15.67
C VAL A 127 8.07 -5.04 15.18
N GLY A 128 8.07 -4.01 14.33
CA GLY A 128 6.88 -3.64 13.56
C GLY A 128 6.77 -4.53 12.33
N CYS A 129 5.75 -5.38 12.26
CA CYS A 129 5.66 -6.44 11.27
C CYS A 129 4.40 -6.30 10.42
N GLY A 130 4.58 -5.83 9.19
CA GLY A 130 3.48 -5.78 8.24
C GLY A 130 3.06 -7.17 7.78
N ILE A 131 1.82 -7.58 8.07
CA ILE A 131 1.26 -8.87 7.63
C ILE A 131 0.17 -8.63 6.58
N SER A 132 0.32 -9.15 5.37
CA SER A 132 -0.64 -8.99 4.26
C SER A 132 -1.13 -10.33 3.73
N GLY A 133 -2.40 -10.39 3.31
CA GLY A 133 -3.03 -11.59 2.75
C GLY A 133 -4.49 -11.84 3.11
N GLY A 134 -5.06 -10.97 3.96
CA GLY A 134 -6.42 -11.16 4.43
C GLY A 134 -6.56 -12.42 5.29
N GLU A 135 -7.80 -12.86 5.47
CA GLU A 135 -8.13 -13.98 6.36
C GLU A 135 -7.50 -15.30 5.87
N GLU A 136 -7.62 -15.59 4.58
CA GLU A 136 -7.05 -16.78 3.94
C GLU A 136 -5.52 -16.75 3.93
N GLY A 137 -4.91 -15.62 3.57
CA GLY A 137 -3.47 -15.47 3.56
C GLY A 137 -2.86 -15.64 4.95
N ALA A 138 -3.47 -15.10 6.01
CA ALA A 138 -2.99 -15.30 7.37
C ALA A 138 -2.93 -16.79 7.76
N LEU A 139 -3.88 -17.60 7.29
CA LEU A 139 -3.97 -19.04 7.57
C LEU A 139 -2.97 -19.85 6.76
N ASN A 140 -2.88 -19.58 5.45
CA ASN A 140 -2.18 -20.46 4.50
C ASN A 140 -0.75 -20.02 4.18
N GLY A 141 -0.45 -18.72 4.35
CA GLY A 141 0.83 -18.13 4.00
C GLY A 141 0.70 -16.65 3.66
N PRO A 142 0.95 -15.73 4.60
CA PRO A 142 0.89 -14.31 4.31
C PRO A 142 2.22 -13.81 3.71
N SER A 143 2.21 -12.58 3.20
CA SER A 143 3.43 -11.80 3.01
C SER A 143 3.77 -11.09 4.33
N ILE A 144 5.02 -11.17 4.77
CA ILE A 144 5.45 -10.72 6.10
C ILE A 144 6.62 -9.73 5.96
N MET A 145 6.48 -8.55 6.56
CA MET A 145 7.37 -7.40 6.37
C MET A 145 7.92 -6.92 7.73
N PRO A 146 8.79 -7.69 8.41
CA PRO A 146 9.34 -7.31 9.71
C PRO A 146 10.39 -6.20 9.60
N GLY A 147 10.17 -5.12 10.35
CA GLY A 147 11.15 -4.07 10.64
C GLY A 147 11.51 -4.05 12.13
N GLY A 148 12.77 -3.82 12.45
CA GLY A 148 13.31 -3.90 13.81
C GLY A 148 14.80 -4.21 13.79
N SER A 149 15.39 -4.51 14.95
CA SER A 149 16.82 -4.86 15.03
C SER A 149 17.13 -6.17 14.29
N ALA A 150 18.29 -6.25 13.62
CA ALA A 150 18.76 -7.48 12.97
C ALA A 150 18.83 -8.67 13.94
N THR A 151 19.25 -8.46 15.19
CA THR A 151 19.27 -9.48 16.25
C THR A 151 17.89 -10.08 16.54
N ALA A 152 16.82 -9.28 16.49
CA ALA A 152 15.47 -9.81 16.64
C ALA A 152 15.08 -10.68 15.42
N TYR A 153 15.51 -10.28 14.22
CA TYR A 153 15.26 -11.05 12.99
C TYR A 153 16.05 -12.36 12.95
N GLU A 154 17.25 -12.44 13.52
CA GLU A 154 17.98 -13.73 13.63
C GLU A 154 17.17 -14.80 14.38
N SER A 155 16.38 -14.38 15.38
CA SER A 155 15.52 -15.26 16.18
C SER A 155 14.14 -15.51 15.54
N LEU A 156 13.58 -14.49 14.88
CA LEU A 156 12.23 -14.55 14.30
C LEU A 156 12.18 -15.03 12.86
N GLY A 157 13.19 -14.69 12.06
CA GLY A 157 13.25 -14.91 10.61
C GLY A 157 12.89 -16.33 10.22
N PRO A 158 13.53 -17.38 10.77
CA PRO A 158 13.21 -18.77 10.43
C PRO A 158 11.75 -19.16 10.71
N ILE A 159 11.13 -18.57 11.74
CA ILE A 159 9.73 -18.84 12.10
C ILE A 159 8.80 -18.13 11.11
N LEU A 160 9.04 -16.83 10.86
CA LEU A 160 8.23 -16.00 9.98
C LEU A 160 8.34 -16.46 8.51
N GLU A 161 9.54 -16.80 8.05
CA GLU A 161 9.77 -17.34 6.71
C GLU A 161 8.98 -18.64 6.49
N LYS A 162 9.02 -19.57 7.44
CA LYS A 162 8.33 -20.86 7.33
C LYS A 162 6.80 -20.75 7.25
N ILE A 163 6.20 -19.78 7.94
CA ILE A 163 4.75 -19.58 7.89
C ILE A 163 4.29 -18.70 6.72
N SER A 164 5.20 -17.99 6.06
CA SER A 164 4.88 -17.11 4.94
C SER A 164 4.46 -17.88 3.69
N ALA A 165 3.85 -17.19 2.72
CA ALA A 165 3.71 -17.73 1.37
C ALA A 165 5.10 -18.05 0.80
N HIS A 166 5.19 -19.04 -0.09
CA HIS A 166 6.42 -19.35 -0.81
C HIS A 166 6.15 -19.29 -2.32
N VAL A 167 7.03 -18.61 -3.06
CA VAL A 167 6.99 -18.51 -4.52
C VAL A 167 8.32 -19.01 -5.05
N ASP A 168 8.29 -20.03 -5.91
CA ASP A 168 9.48 -20.70 -6.44
C ASP A 168 10.44 -21.22 -5.35
N GLY A 169 9.87 -21.61 -4.20
CA GLY A 169 10.62 -22.07 -3.03
C GLY A 169 11.18 -20.96 -2.13
N GLU A 170 11.07 -19.68 -2.52
CA GLU A 170 11.51 -18.54 -1.71
C GLU A 170 10.37 -18.03 -0.81
N PRO A 171 10.64 -17.76 0.49
CA PRO A 171 9.63 -17.22 1.40
C PRO A 171 9.28 -15.78 1.03
N CYS A 172 8.00 -15.44 1.18
CA CYS A 172 7.47 -14.08 1.09
C CYS A 172 7.65 -13.35 2.43
N CYS A 173 8.85 -13.42 2.98
CA CYS A 173 9.30 -12.76 4.20
C CYS A 173 10.77 -12.34 4.04
N THR A 174 11.13 -11.17 4.55
CA THR A 174 12.52 -10.69 4.62
C THR A 174 12.63 -9.59 5.67
N HIS A 175 13.80 -9.43 6.29
CA HIS A 175 14.06 -8.26 7.12
C HIS A 175 14.02 -7.00 6.25
N ILE A 176 13.13 -6.07 6.58
CA ILE A 176 12.90 -4.87 5.77
C ILE A 176 13.92 -3.78 6.10
N GLY A 177 14.27 -3.65 7.37
CA GLY A 177 15.10 -2.56 7.87
C GLY A 177 14.90 -2.35 9.37
N ALA A 178 15.44 -1.25 9.89
CA ALA A 178 15.35 -0.91 11.30
C ALA A 178 13.94 -0.41 11.70
N ASP A 179 13.65 -0.42 13.00
CA ASP A 179 12.49 0.21 13.63
C ASP A 179 11.14 0.06 12.86
N GLY A 180 10.57 1.16 12.36
CA GLY A 180 9.30 1.25 11.67
C GLY A 180 9.31 0.81 10.20
N ALA A 181 10.45 0.43 9.63
CA ALA A 181 10.59 0.16 8.19
C ALA A 181 9.58 -0.89 7.68
N GLY A 182 9.31 -1.93 8.47
CA GLY A 182 8.35 -2.99 8.13
C GLY A 182 6.92 -2.48 7.98
N HIS A 183 6.44 -1.67 8.93
CA HIS A 183 5.13 -1.03 8.83
C HIS A 183 5.08 0.06 7.77
N PHE A 184 6.19 0.75 7.49
CA PHE A 184 6.26 1.72 6.40
C PHE A 184 6.10 1.05 5.03
N VAL A 185 6.84 -0.04 4.76
CA VAL A 185 6.66 -0.82 3.51
C VAL A 185 5.25 -1.40 3.41
N LYS A 186 4.65 -1.84 4.53
CA LYS A 186 3.26 -2.31 4.54
C LYS A 186 2.25 -1.20 4.25
N MET A 187 2.49 0.01 4.76
CA MET A 187 1.67 1.18 4.47
C MET A 187 1.67 1.46 2.96
N VAL A 188 2.86 1.54 2.34
CA VAL A 188 2.99 1.75 0.89
C VAL A 188 2.34 0.62 0.09
N HIS A 189 2.51 -0.65 0.51
CA HIS A 189 1.79 -1.79 -0.09
C HIS A 189 0.27 -1.51 -0.14
N ASN A 190 -0.33 -1.03 0.97
CA ASN A 190 -1.75 -0.74 0.99
C ASN A 190 -2.12 0.50 0.15
N GLY A 191 -1.23 1.47 0.00
CA GLY A 191 -1.40 2.57 -0.96
C GLY A 191 -1.47 2.05 -2.40
N ILE A 192 -0.55 1.16 -2.79
CA ILE A 192 -0.56 0.50 -4.11
C ILE A 192 -1.84 -0.35 -4.27
N GLU A 193 -2.26 -1.08 -3.24
CA GLU A 193 -3.53 -1.84 -3.24
C GLU A 193 -4.73 -0.93 -3.53
N TYR A 194 -4.77 0.26 -2.95
CA TYR A 194 -5.84 1.23 -3.20
C TYR A 194 -5.84 1.69 -4.66
N ALA A 195 -4.66 1.98 -5.22
CA ALA A 195 -4.54 2.34 -6.64
C ALA A 195 -4.98 1.19 -7.54
N ASP A 196 -4.50 -0.04 -7.33
CA ASP A 196 -4.90 -1.21 -8.12
C ASP A 196 -6.42 -1.41 -8.12
N MET A 197 -7.07 -1.35 -6.96
CA MET A 197 -8.52 -1.47 -6.86
C MET A 197 -9.26 -0.35 -7.60
N GLN A 198 -8.76 0.89 -7.51
CA GLN A 198 -9.37 2.04 -8.19
C GLN A 198 -9.22 1.91 -9.71
N LEU A 199 -8.05 1.51 -10.20
CA LEU A 199 -7.78 1.31 -11.62
C LEU A 199 -8.64 0.18 -12.21
N ILE A 200 -8.84 -0.90 -11.45
CA ILE A 200 -9.74 -1.99 -11.82
C ILE A 200 -11.20 -1.53 -11.84
N ALA A 201 -11.62 -0.71 -10.87
CA ALA A 201 -12.97 -0.13 -10.85
C ALA A 201 -13.22 0.82 -12.04
N GLU A 202 -12.23 1.62 -12.43
CA GLU A 202 -12.29 2.46 -13.63
C GLU A 202 -12.38 1.62 -14.92
N ALA A 203 -11.61 0.54 -15.02
CA ALA A 203 -11.71 -0.39 -16.13
C ALA A 203 -13.10 -1.04 -16.21
N TYR A 204 -13.65 -1.49 -15.07
CA TYR A 204 -15.02 -1.99 -14.98
C TYR A 204 -16.03 -0.95 -15.48
N ASP A 205 -15.94 0.29 -15.00
CA ASP A 205 -16.89 1.35 -15.33
C ASP A 205 -16.80 1.79 -16.81
N LEU A 206 -15.60 1.79 -17.39
CA LEU A 206 -15.38 1.99 -18.82
C LEU A 206 -16.02 0.89 -19.67
N LEU A 207 -15.87 -0.38 -19.27
CA LEU A 207 -16.52 -1.50 -19.97
C LEU A 207 -18.05 -1.47 -19.80
N ARG A 208 -18.53 -1.10 -18.60
CA ARG A 208 -19.95 -1.02 -18.27
C ARG A 208 -20.65 0.11 -19.00
N ARG A 209 -20.16 1.35 -18.87
CA ARG A 209 -20.82 2.56 -19.41
C ARG A 209 -20.30 3.00 -20.77
N GLY A 210 -19.05 2.67 -21.11
CA GLY A 210 -18.46 2.94 -22.42
C GLY A 210 -18.87 1.91 -23.47
N ALA A 211 -18.71 0.61 -23.15
CA ALA A 211 -19.02 -0.48 -24.08
C ALA A 211 -20.40 -1.12 -23.86
N GLY A 212 -21.11 -0.80 -22.77
CA GLY A 212 -22.45 -1.34 -22.51
C GLY A 212 -22.46 -2.81 -22.09
N LEU A 213 -21.34 -3.35 -21.60
CA LEU A 213 -21.25 -4.76 -21.21
C LEU A 213 -21.97 -5.03 -19.88
N GLU A 214 -22.59 -6.20 -19.75
CA GLU A 214 -23.17 -6.68 -18.48
C GLU A 214 -22.10 -7.27 -17.55
N PRO A 215 -22.30 -7.27 -16.21
CA PRO A 215 -21.30 -7.74 -15.24
C PRO A 215 -20.71 -9.13 -15.57
N THR A 216 -21.53 -10.08 -16.03
CA THR A 216 -21.05 -11.42 -16.40
C THR A 216 -20.12 -11.40 -17.63
N ALA A 217 -20.39 -10.57 -18.63
CA ALA A 217 -19.49 -10.42 -19.79
C ALA A 217 -18.20 -9.70 -19.39
N ILE A 218 -18.29 -8.71 -18.49
CA ILE A 218 -17.11 -8.05 -17.93
C ILE A 218 -16.26 -9.06 -17.13
N ALA A 219 -16.89 -9.97 -16.38
CA ALA A 219 -16.19 -11.05 -15.68
C ALA A 219 -15.41 -11.97 -16.63
N ASP A 220 -15.92 -12.25 -17.82
CA ASP A 220 -15.21 -13.02 -18.85
C ASP A 220 -13.98 -12.26 -19.36
N VAL A 221 -14.12 -10.95 -19.60
CA VAL A 221 -12.99 -10.06 -19.96
C VAL A 221 -11.90 -10.06 -18.89
N PHE A 222 -12.25 -9.88 -17.61
CA PHE A 222 -11.27 -9.92 -16.52
C PHE A 222 -10.64 -11.31 -16.36
N ALA A 223 -11.40 -12.39 -16.57
CA ALA A 223 -10.87 -13.74 -16.55
C ALA A 223 -9.86 -13.98 -17.69
N ASP A 224 -10.09 -13.40 -18.87
CA ASP A 224 -9.14 -13.42 -19.98
C ASP A 224 -7.89 -12.59 -19.70
N TRP A 225 -8.05 -11.37 -19.17
CA TRP A 225 -6.92 -10.53 -18.75
C TRP A 225 -6.04 -11.24 -17.70
N ASN A 226 -6.65 -12.01 -16.80
CA ASN A 226 -5.92 -12.77 -15.78
C ASN A 226 -5.06 -13.90 -16.34
N ARG A 227 -5.23 -14.29 -17.62
CA ARG A 227 -4.35 -15.26 -18.29
C ARG A 227 -3.09 -14.60 -18.88
N GLY A 228 -3.04 -13.27 -18.91
CA GLY A 228 -2.03 -12.47 -19.58
C GLY A 228 -0.99 -11.83 -18.66
N ASP A 229 -0.69 -10.56 -18.94
CA ASP A 229 0.23 -9.70 -18.17
C ASP A 229 -0.40 -9.10 -16.90
N LEU A 230 -1.74 -9.03 -16.86
CA LEU A 230 -2.54 -8.59 -15.71
C LEU A 230 -2.83 -9.70 -14.69
N ASP A 231 -2.28 -10.92 -14.87
CA ASP A 231 -2.38 -12.03 -13.93
C ASP A 231 -2.06 -11.59 -12.48
N SER A 232 -3.11 -11.50 -11.67
CA SER A 232 -3.05 -11.01 -10.31
C SER A 232 -4.28 -11.40 -9.49
N PHE A 233 -4.12 -11.45 -8.17
CA PHE A 233 -5.23 -11.80 -7.27
C PHE A 233 -6.41 -10.84 -7.39
N LEU A 234 -6.16 -9.54 -7.50
CA LEU A 234 -7.23 -8.55 -7.60
C LEU A 234 -8.06 -8.71 -8.89
N ILE A 235 -7.42 -8.99 -10.02
CA ILE A 235 -8.10 -9.27 -11.30
C ILE A 235 -8.92 -10.57 -11.20
N GLN A 236 -8.35 -11.61 -10.58
CA GLN A 236 -9.05 -12.87 -10.32
C GLN A 236 -10.34 -12.65 -9.50
N ILE A 237 -10.25 -12.01 -8.34
CA ILE A 237 -11.43 -11.81 -7.49
C ILE A 237 -12.44 -10.85 -8.09
N THR A 238 -12.02 -9.92 -8.95
CA THR A 238 -12.96 -9.07 -9.69
C THR A 238 -13.86 -9.91 -10.60
N ALA A 239 -13.30 -10.90 -11.31
CA ALA A 239 -14.11 -11.80 -12.12
C ALA A 239 -15.11 -12.60 -11.26
N GLU A 240 -14.69 -13.12 -10.09
CA GLU A 240 -15.58 -13.84 -9.18
C GLU A 240 -16.70 -12.95 -8.61
N VAL A 241 -16.37 -11.74 -8.16
CA VAL A 241 -17.34 -10.78 -7.62
C VAL A 241 -18.38 -10.39 -8.67
N LEU A 242 -17.97 -10.19 -9.93
CA LEU A 242 -18.87 -9.83 -11.03
C LEU A 242 -19.79 -10.98 -11.48
N ARG A 243 -19.44 -12.24 -11.17
CA ARG A 243 -20.30 -13.40 -11.41
C ARG A 243 -21.30 -13.64 -10.29
N GLN A 244 -21.07 -13.11 -9.10
CA GLN A 244 -21.94 -13.34 -7.97
C GLN A 244 -23.31 -12.71 -8.21
N VAL A 245 -24.36 -13.51 -8.00
CA VAL A 245 -25.76 -13.09 -8.07
C VAL A 245 -26.27 -12.93 -6.65
N ASP A 246 -27.02 -11.85 -6.40
CA ASP A 246 -27.70 -11.65 -5.14
C ASP A 246 -28.86 -12.65 -4.98
N ALA A 247 -28.91 -13.32 -3.83
CA ALA A 247 -29.87 -14.39 -3.59
C ALA A 247 -31.31 -13.89 -3.43
N ASP A 248 -31.49 -12.66 -2.95
CA ASP A 248 -32.80 -12.10 -2.65
C ASP A 248 -33.44 -11.45 -3.88
N THR A 249 -32.66 -10.75 -4.70
CA THR A 249 -33.15 -10.00 -5.86
C THR A 249 -32.93 -10.71 -7.20
N GLY A 250 -32.00 -11.66 -7.28
CA GLY A 250 -31.62 -12.34 -8.51
C GLY A 250 -30.84 -11.47 -9.50
N THR A 251 -30.43 -10.25 -9.11
CA THR A 251 -29.59 -9.36 -9.92
C THR A 251 -28.10 -9.59 -9.64
N PRO A 252 -27.18 -9.13 -10.50
CA PRO A 252 -25.76 -9.14 -10.18
C PRO A 252 -25.50 -8.45 -8.84
N LEU A 253 -24.77 -9.10 -7.93
CA LEU A 253 -24.54 -8.61 -6.56
C LEU A 253 -23.88 -7.21 -6.57
N VAL A 254 -23.00 -6.96 -7.54
CA VAL A 254 -22.33 -5.67 -7.71
C VAL A 254 -23.31 -4.51 -7.91
N ASP A 255 -24.48 -4.76 -8.52
CA ASP A 255 -25.48 -3.72 -8.81
C ASP A 255 -26.36 -3.38 -7.60
N VAL A 256 -26.32 -4.20 -6.53
CA VAL A 256 -27.07 -3.94 -5.28
C VAL A 256 -26.18 -3.46 -4.13
N ILE A 257 -24.86 -3.58 -4.27
CA ILE A 257 -23.90 -3.06 -3.29
C ILE A 257 -23.91 -1.52 -3.34
N VAL A 258 -24.03 -0.89 -2.18
CA VAL A 258 -23.91 0.57 -2.05
C VAL A 258 -22.51 1.04 -2.47
N ASP A 259 -22.46 2.03 -3.35
CA ASP A 259 -21.22 2.61 -3.90
C ASP A 259 -20.56 3.64 -2.96
N ALA A 260 -20.37 3.25 -1.70
CA ALA A 260 -19.74 4.06 -0.66
C ALA A 260 -18.53 3.33 -0.05
N ALA A 261 -17.37 3.51 -0.67
CA ALA A 261 -16.16 2.78 -0.30
C ALA A 261 -15.53 3.31 1.00
N GLY A 262 -15.51 2.47 2.03
CA GLY A 262 -14.78 2.74 3.27
C GLY A 262 -13.25 2.75 3.06
N MET A 263 -12.54 3.38 4.00
CA MET A 263 -11.08 3.33 4.08
C MET A 263 -10.61 3.23 5.53
N LYS A 264 -9.65 2.33 5.81
CA LYS A 264 -9.14 2.07 7.18
C LYS A 264 -7.91 2.90 7.56
N GLY A 265 -7.58 3.93 6.77
CA GLY A 265 -6.52 4.91 7.06
C GLY A 265 -5.15 4.63 6.44
N THR A 266 -4.76 3.39 6.15
CA THR A 266 -3.41 3.06 5.63
C THR A 266 -3.11 3.68 4.26
N GLY A 267 -4.09 3.67 3.33
CA GLY A 267 -3.96 4.40 2.07
C GLY A 267 -3.82 5.92 2.27
N THR A 268 -4.55 6.49 3.23
CA THR A 268 -4.44 7.91 3.58
C THR A 268 -3.06 8.24 4.16
N TRP A 269 -2.49 7.37 5.00
CA TRP A 269 -1.15 7.57 5.56
C TRP A 269 -0.06 7.53 4.50
N THR A 270 -0.22 6.71 3.45
CA THR A 270 0.68 6.71 2.29
C THR A 270 0.68 8.09 1.63
N VAL A 271 -0.49 8.63 1.31
CA VAL A 271 -0.61 9.97 0.68
C VAL A 271 -0.05 11.07 1.59
N GLN A 272 -0.34 11.03 2.89
CA GLN A 272 0.19 12.01 3.85
C GLN A 272 1.72 11.94 3.94
N THR A 273 2.28 10.73 4.00
CA THR A 273 3.73 10.55 4.11
C THR A 273 4.43 10.97 2.83
N ALA A 274 3.86 10.67 1.66
CA ALA A 274 4.37 11.15 0.39
C ALA A 274 4.39 12.69 0.28
N LEU A 275 3.36 13.38 0.82
CA LEU A 275 3.37 14.84 0.91
C LEU A 275 4.48 15.36 1.83
N ASP A 276 4.69 14.72 2.99
CA ASP A 276 5.76 15.06 3.93
C ASP A 276 7.16 14.84 3.32
N LEU A 277 7.31 13.80 2.50
CA LEU A 277 8.55 13.46 1.80
C LEU A 277 8.76 14.25 0.49
N GLY A 278 7.75 14.96 0.00
CA GLY A 278 7.80 15.66 -1.30
C GLY A 278 7.82 14.70 -2.50
N VAL A 279 7.25 13.50 -2.38
CA VAL A 279 7.19 12.49 -3.45
C VAL A 279 5.79 12.45 -4.07
N PRO A 280 5.68 12.59 -5.41
CA PRO A 280 4.38 12.56 -6.07
C PRO A 280 3.82 11.14 -6.25
N VAL A 281 2.92 10.73 -5.35
CA VAL A 281 2.15 9.47 -5.45
C VAL A 281 0.74 9.68 -6.03
N SER A 282 0.66 10.37 -7.18
CA SER A 282 -0.61 10.89 -7.72
C SER A 282 -1.69 9.82 -7.94
N GLY A 283 -1.34 8.62 -8.43
CA GLY A 283 -2.31 7.56 -8.65
C GLY A 283 -2.90 7.01 -7.35
N ILE A 284 -2.05 6.87 -6.32
CA ILE A 284 -2.48 6.46 -4.97
C ILE A 284 -3.35 7.54 -4.32
N ALA A 285 -2.98 8.82 -4.49
CA ALA A 285 -3.74 9.95 -3.98
C ALA A 285 -5.15 10.02 -4.56
N GLU A 286 -5.29 9.88 -5.89
CA GLU A 286 -6.60 9.85 -6.54
C GLU A 286 -7.44 8.65 -6.11
N ALA A 287 -6.84 7.49 -5.86
CA ALA A 287 -7.57 6.34 -5.30
C ALA A 287 -8.13 6.63 -3.89
N VAL A 288 -7.40 7.39 -3.07
CA VAL A 288 -7.90 7.84 -1.76
C VAL A 288 -9.04 8.85 -1.93
N PHE A 289 -8.89 9.84 -2.82
CA PHE A 289 -9.92 10.85 -3.06
C PHE A 289 -11.19 10.27 -3.70
N ALA A 290 -11.07 9.30 -4.61
CA ALA A 290 -12.20 8.62 -5.22
C ALA A 290 -13.05 7.88 -4.18
N ARG A 291 -12.42 7.20 -3.21
CA ARG A 291 -13.15 6.61 -2.07
C ARG A 291 -13.82 7.68 -1.22
N GLY A 292 -13.14 8.79 -0.97
CA GLY A 292 -13.69 9.95 -0.26
C GLY A 292 -14.95 10.49 -0.95
N LEU A 293 -14.91 10.67 -2.27
CA LEU A 293 -16.03 11.14 -3.08
C LEU A 293 -17.20 10.14 -3.07
N SER A 294 -16.93 8.84 -3.19
CA SER A 294 -17.95 7.79 -3.15
C SER A 294 -18.71 7.79 -1.80
N SER A 295 -18.00 8.09 -0.70
CA SER A 295 -18.52 8.18 0.66
C SER A 295 -19.29 9.46 0.98
N LEU A 296 -19.63 10.28 -0.04
CA LEU A 296 -20.48 11.46 0.08
C LEU A 296 -21.81 11.27 -0.69
N PRO A 297 -22.62 10.23 -0.38
CA PRO A 297 -23.80 9.89 -1.18
C PRO A 297 -24.85 11.01 -1.21
N GLU A 298 -25.02 11.75 -0.11
CA GLU A 298 -25.97 12.88 -0.05
C GLU A 298 -25.56 14.01 -1.00
N GLN A 299 -24.26 14.34 -1.07
CA GLN A 299 -23.76 15.38 -1.96
C GLN A 299 -23.87 14.95 -3.43
N ARG A 300 -23.57 13.68 -3.74
CA ARG A 300 -23.73 13.13 -5.10
C ARG A 300 -25.20 13.08 -5.51
N ALA A 301 -26.09 12.66 -4.61
CA ALA A 301 -27.54 12.66 -4.85
C ALA A 301 -28.07 14.08 -5.09
N ALA A 302 -27.63 15.08 -4.31
CA ALA A 302 -27.99 16.47 -4.52
C ALA A 302 -27.53 16.98 -5.90
N ALA A 303 -26.30 16.64 -6.33
CA ALA A 303 -25.78 16.99 -7.65
C ALA A 303 -26.62 16.38 -8.80
N GLN A 304 -27.11 15.15 -8.61
CA GLN A 304 -28.01 14.49 -9.56
C GLN A 304 -29.39 15.15 -9.58
N GLN A 305 -29.97 15.49 -8.41
CA GLN A 305 -31.28 16.13 -8.29
C GLN A 305 -31.33 17.50 -8.96
N ILE A 306 -30.27 18.29 -8.87
CA ILE A 306 -30.18 19.61 -9.55
C ILE A 306 -29.87 19.48 -11.05
N GLY A 307 -29.54 18.28 -11.53
CA GLY A 307 -29.18 18.03 -12.92
C GLY A 307 -27.86 18.71 -13.31
N LEU A 308 -26.79 18.53 -12.53
CA LEU A 308 -25.47 19.06 -12.87
C LEU A 308 -25.11 18.61 -14.31
N PRO A 309 -24.76 19.55 -15.22
CA PRO A 309 -24.65 19.23 -16.64
C PRO A 309 -23.45 18.32 -16.93
N GLY A 310 -23.60 17.45 -17.92
CA GLY A 310 -22.55 16.61 -18.48
C GLY A 310 -22.70 16.48 -20.00
N PRO A 311 -21.84 15.69 -20.67
CA PRO A 311 -21.94 15.45 -22.10
C PRO A 311 -23.33 14.93 -22.50
N SER A 312 -23.84 15.41 -23.63
CA SER A 312 -25.19 15.04 -24.13
C SER A 312 -25.23 13.71 -24.88
N GLN A 313 -24.06 13.16 -25.22
CA GLN A 313 -23.92 11.89 -25.94
C GLN A 313 -23.09 10.91 -25.10
N SER A 314 -23.56 9.67 -25.02
CA SER A 314 -22.76 8.57 -24.50
C SER A 314 -21.63 8.21 -25.46
N TRP A 315 -20.58 7.59 -24.93
CA TRP A 315 -19.47 7.11 -25.75
C TRP A 315 -19.98 6.11 -26.79
N GLN A 316 -19.84 6.45 -28.07
CA GLN A 316 -20.17 5.55 -29.17
C GLN A 316 -18.99 4.63 -29.49
N VAL A 317 -18.82 3.56 -28.70
CA VAL A 317 -17.82 2.52 -28.98
C VAL A 317 -18.29 1.68 -30.18
N ARG A 318 -17.56 1.77 -31.30
CA ARG A 318 -17.90 1.06 -32.56
C ARG A 318 -17.30 -0.35 -32.64
N ASP A 319 -16.10 -0.50 -32.09
CA ASP A 319 -15.36 -1.75 -32.04
C ASP A 319 -15.09 -2.06 -30.56
N VAL A 320 -15.90 -2.96 -30.02
CA VAL A 320 -15.87 -3.30 -28.59
C VAL A 320 -14.59 -4.04 -28.24
N ASP A 321 -14.11 -4.94 -29.10
CA ASP A 321 -12.91 -5.73 -28.84
C ASP A 321 -11.67 -4.84 -28.82
N ALA A 322 -11.56 -3.90 -29.77
CA ALA A 322 -10.49 -2.92 -29.77
C ALA A 322 -10.54 -2.00 -28.54
N PHE A 323 -11.74 -1.62 -28.10
CA PHE A 323 -11.92 -0.82 -26.88
C PHE A 323 -11.54 -1.58 -25.61
N VAL A 324 -11.91 -2.86 -25.51
CA VAL A 324 -11.51 -3.74 -24.39
C VAL A 324 -9.99 -3.83 -24.31
N GLU A 325 -9.30 -4.01 -25.43
CA GLU A 325 -7.84 -4.04 -25.48
C GLU A 325 -7.23 -2.68 -25.09
N ASP A 326 -7.84 -1.58 -25.53
CA ASP A 326 -7.39 -0.24 -25.15
C ASP A 326 -7.47 -0.01 -23.63
N VAL A 327 -8.57 -0.44 -23.01
CA VAL A 327 -8.77 -0.38 -21.54
C VAL A 327 -7.77 -1.30 -20.84
N ARG A 328 -7.52 -2.51 -21.35
CA ARG A 328 -6.52 -3.45 -20.79
C ARG A 328 -5.12 -2.83 -20.77
N ALA A 329 -4.69 -2.26 -21.89
CA ALA A 329 -3.39 -1.62 -22.02
C ALA A 329 -3.27 -0.38 -21.11
N ALA A 330 -4.33 0.45 -21.03
CA ALA A 330 -4.40 1.60 -20.14
C ALA A 330 -4.31 1.19 -18.65
N LEU A 331 -5.01 0.12 -18.27
CA LEU A 331 -4.96 -0.46 -16.92
C LEU A 331 -3.55 -0.91 -16.58
N TYR A 332 -2.92 -1.67 -17.47
CA TYR A 332 -1.56 -2.17 -17.27
C TYR A 332 -0.54 -1.03 -17.13
N ALA A 333 -0.57 -0.04 -18.03
CA ALA A 333 0.31 1.14 -17.94
C ALA A 333 0.10 1.92 -16.64
N SER A 334 -1.15 2.18 -16.25
CA SER A 334 -1.47 2.92 -15.03
C SER A 334 -1.02 2.17 -13.77
N LYS A 335 -1.12 0.84 -13.78
CA LYS A 335 -0.60 -0.01 -12.70
C LYS A 335 0.92 0.12 -12.59
N ILE A 336 1.67 0.09 -13.70
CA ILE A 336 3.12 0.33 -13.68
C ILE A 336 3.45 1.67 -12.98
N ILE A 337 2.70 2.74 -13.28
CA ILE A 337 2.90 4.05 -12.64
C ILE A 337 2.66 4.01 -11.14
N ALA A 338 1.58 3.37 -10.67
CA ALA A 338 1.28 3.27 -9.24
C ALA A 338 2.41 2.56 -8.46
N TYR A 339 2.99 1.50 -9.04
CA TYR A 339 4.13 0.80 -8.43
C TYR A 339 5.40 1.64 -8.48
N ALA A 340 5.69 2.33 -9.60
CA ALA A 340 6.83 3.24 -9.69
C ALA A 340 6.77 4.31 -8.59
N GLN A 341 5.61 4.95 -8.43
CA GLN A 341 5.37 5.97 -7.41
C GLN A 341 5.53 5.44 -5.98
N GLY A 342 4.96 4.27 -5.68
CA GLY A 342 5.10 3.67 -4.36
C GLY A 342 6.54 3.26 -4.04
N LEU A 343 7.28 2.74 -5.01
CA LEU A 343 8.69 2.41 -4.81
C LEU A 343 9.56 3.67 -4.64
N ASP A 344 9.28 4.75 -5.38
CA ASP A 344 9.93 6.05 -5.19
C ASP A 344 9.67 6.61 -3.78
N GLU A 345 8.46 6.40 -3.23
CA GLU A 345 8.14 6.75 -1.84
C GLU A 345 8.96 5.91 -0.84
N ILE A 346 9.12 4.60 -1.10
CA ILE A 346 9.96 3.74 -0.25
C ILE A 346 11.41 4.23 -0.24
N VAL A 347 11.93 4.64 -1.40
CA VAL A 347 13.29 5.19 -1.55
C VAL A 347 13.46 6.49 -0.76
N ALA A 348 12.52 7.42 -0.91
CA ALA A 348 12.57 8.68 -0.18
C ALA A 348 12.45 8.47 1.33
N GLY A 349 11.58 7.54 1.75
CA GLY A 349 11.45 7.17 3.16
C GLY A 349 12.72 6.53 3.71
N ALA A 350 13.31 5.58 3.00
CA ALA A 350 14.58 4.96 3.37
C ALA A 350 15.68 6.01 3.57
N ALA A 351 15.77 7.00 2.68
CA ALA A 351 16.72 8.12 2.82
C ALA A 351 16.40 9.02 4.03
N GLN A 352 15.13 9.38 4.23
CA GLN A 352 14.70 10.26 5.32
C GLN A 352 14.94 9.64 6.72
N TRP A 353 14.72 8.35 6.87
CA TRP A 353 14.84 7.64 8.16
C TRP A 353 16.10 6.79 8.28
N ASN A 354 17.02 6.90 7.31
CA ASN A 354 18.29 6.16 7.27
C ASN A 354 18.10 4.64 7.42
N TRP A 355 17.14 4.11 6.67
CA TRP A 355 16.93 2.67 6.52
C TRP A 355 17.67 2.16 5.28
N ASP A 356 18.19 0.94 5.38
CA ASP A 356 18.70 0.19 4.24
C ASP A 356 17.60 -0.79 3.79
N ILE A 357 16.88 -0.44 2.72
CA ILE A 357 15.75 -1.22 2.20
C ILE A 357 16.11 -1.75 0.81
N ASP A 358 16.15 -3.08 0.69
CA ASP A 358 16.30 -3.77 -0.59
C ASP A 358 14.95 -3.84 -1.33
N LEU A 359 14.79 -3.01 -2.36
CA LEU A 359 13.58 -2.98 -3.19
C LEU A 359 13.33 -4.28 -3.97
N GLY A 360 14.39 -5.00 -4.35
CA GLY A 360 14.28 -6.31 -4.99
C GLY A 360 13.68 -7.33 -4.03
N ALA A 361 14.13 -7.31 -2.77
CA ALA A 361 13.56 -8.13 -1.70
C ALA A 361 12.11 -7.73 -1.36
N VAL A 362 11.80 -6.44 -1.30
CA VAL A 362 10.42 -5.94 -1.11
C VAL A 362 9.50 -6.45 -2.23
N ALA A 363 9.90 -6.30 -3.49
CA ALA A 363 9.13 -6.81 -4.62
C ALA A 363 8.98 -8.33 -4.56
N ARG A 364 10.04 -9.05 -4.19
CA ARG A 364 10.06 -10.52 -4.07
C ARG A 364 9.01 -11.00 -3.07
N ILE A 365 8.92 -10.37 -1.90
CA ILE A 365 7.98 -10.79 -0.85
C ILE A 365 6.53 -10.41 -1.15
N TRP A 366 6.28 -9.50 -2.10
CA TRP A 366 4.92 -9.20 -2.56
C TRP A 366 4.44 -10.17 -3.64
N ARG A 367 5.29 -11.02 -4.22
CA ARG A 367 4.90 -11.98 -5.27
C ARG A 367 3.84 -12.99 -4.83
N GLY A 368 3.75 -13.27 -3.53
CA GLY A 368 2.83 -14.23 -2.95
C GLY A 368 2.31 -13.76 -1.59
N GLY A 369 1.22 -14.37 -1.15
CA GLY A 369 0.63 -14.14 0.17
C GLY A 369 -0.10 -12.81 0.36
N CYS A 370 0.33 -11.72 -0.27
CA CYS A 370 -0.30 -10.41 -0.13
C CYS A 370 -1.50 -10.19 -1.08
N ILE A 371 -2.22 -9.07 -0.91
CA ILE A 371 -3.37 -8.72 -1.76
C ILE A 371 -2.93 -8.28 -3.17
N ILE A 372 -1.82 -7.54 -3.27
CA ILE A 372 -1.34 -7.03 -4.56
C ILE A 372 -0.53 -8.05 -5.38
N ARG A 373 -0.49 -9.32 -4.94
CA ARG A 373 0.29 -10.38 -5.59
C ARG A 373 -0.09 -10.53 -7.06
N ALA A 374 0.92 -10.51 -7.91
CA ALA A 374 0.77 -10.47 -9.37
C ALA A 374 2.01 -11.04 -10.05
N LYS A 375 1.82 -11.62 -11.24
CA LYS A 375 2.94 -12.08 -12.10
C LYS A 375 3.93 -10.96 -12.42
N PHE A 376 3.42 -9.74 -12.57
CA PHE A 376 4.19 -8.52 -12.82
C PHE A 376 5.27 -8.23 -11.75
N LEU A 377 5.06 -8.65 -10.49
CA LEU A 377 6.04 -8.44 -9.42
C LEU A 377 7.36 -9.17 -9.67
N ASN A 378 7.36 -10.28 -10.42
CA ASN A 378 8.59 -10.92 -10.87
C ASN A 378 9.46 -9.97 -11.69
N ARG A 379 8.83 -9.15 -12.57
CA ARG A 379 9.52 -8.16 -13.39
C ARG A 379 10.11 -7.04 -12.56
N ILE A 380 9.45 -6.66 -11.47
CA ILE A 380 9.98 -5.65 -10.53
C ILE A 380 11.19 -6.24 -9.79
N THR A 381 11.08 -7.48 -9.30
CA THR A 381 12.21 -8.17 -8.66
C THR A 381 13.41 -8.26 -9.60
N GLU A 382 13.21 -8.68 -10.85
CA GLU A 382 14.25 -8.71 -11.89
C GLU A 382 14.88 -7.32 -12.10
N ALA A 383 14.05 -6.27 -12.23
CA ALA A 383 14.52 -4.91 -12.48
C ALA A 383 15.40 -4.32 -11.36
N TYR A 384 15.21 -4.73 -10.10
CA TYR A 384 16.04 -4.26 -8.99
C TYR A 384 17.16 -5.22 -8.60
N ARG A 385 17.01 -6.53 -8.84
CA ARG A 385 18.04 -7.54 -8.54
C ARG A 385 19.14 -7.59 -9.60
N ASP A 386 18.75 -7.56 -10.88
CA ASP A 386 19.67 -7.81 -11.99
C ASP A 386 20.33 -6.51 -12.51
N ALA A 387 19.98 -5.37 -11.91
CA ALA A 387 20.56 -4.09 -12.27
C ALA A 387 21.93 -3.91 -11.61
N GLY A 388 22.97 -3.67 -12.42
CA GLY A 388 24.30 -3.31 -11.90
C GLY A 388 24.30 -1.99 -11.11
N GLU A 389 23.34 -1.11 -11.41
CA GLU A 389 23.01 0.10 -10.66
C GLU A 389 21.49 0.24 -10.56
N ARG A 390 20.98 0.55 -9.36
CA ARG A 390 19.54 0.71 -9.11
C ARG A 390 18.93 1.76 -10.05
N PRO A 391 17.84 1.45 -10.79
CA PRO A 391 17.20 2.45 -11.63
C PRO A 391 16.61 3.57 -10.78
N ALA A 392 16.73 4.81 -11.25
CA ALA A 392 16.21 5.99 -10.54
C ALA A 392 14.67 6.00 -10.41
N SER A 393 13.98 5.27 -11.28
CA SER A 393 12.56 4.95 -11.19
C SER A 393 12.32 3.59 -11.85
N LEU A 394 11.30 2.85 -11.41
CA LEU A 394 10.88 1.60 -12.03
C LEU A 394 10.70 1.74 -13.55
N LEU A 395 10.20 2.90 -14.00
CA LEU A 395 9.90 3.18 -15.40
C LEU A 395 11.11 3.12 -16.33
N PHE A 396 12.32 3.25 -15.77
CA PHE A 396 13.56 3.26 -16.55
C PHE A 396 14.15 1.86 -16.75
N ALA A 397 13.56 0.82 -16.12
CA ALA A 397 13.96 -0.54 -16.43
C ALA A 397 13.43 -0.94 -17.82
N PRO A 398 14.24 -1.62 -18.67
CA PRO A 398 13.91 -1.85 -20.08
C PRO A 398 12.52 -2.43 -20.34
N TYR A 399 12.11 -3.43 -19.55
CA TYR A 399 10.80 -4.05 -19.66
C TYR A 399 9.65 -3.06 -19.46
N PHE A 400 9.72 -2.19 -18.46
CA PHE A 400 8.65 -1.22 -18.17
C PHE A 400 8.65 -0.06 -19.16
N THR A 401 9.82 0.37 -19.63
CA THR A 401 9.92 1.35 -20.71
C THR A 401 9.24 0.83 -21.98
N GLU A 402 9.50 -0.42 -22.36
CA GLU A 402 8.89 -1.07 -23.52
C GLU A 402 7.37 -1.25 -23.34
N ALA A 403 6.95 -1.77 -22.19
CA ALA A 403 5.54 -1.97 -21.86
C ALA A 403 4.71 -0.68 -21.97
N ILE A 404 5.22 0.44 -21.43
CA ILE A 404 4.55 1.74 -21.56
C ILE A 404 4.57 2.22 -23.00
N GLY A 405 5.68 2.03 -23.72
CA GLY A 405 5.79 2.38 -25.13
C GLY A 405 4.68 1.75 -25.99
N HIS A 406 4.33 0.48 -25.72
CA HIS A 406 3.24 -0.22 -26.39
C HIS A 406 1.85 0.22 -25.93
N ALA A 407 1.68 0.61 -24.67
CA ALA A 407 0.37 0.89 -24.08
C ALA A 407 -0.07 2.37 -24.19
N GLN A 408 0.86 3.31 -24.35
CA GLN A 408 0.57 4.74 -24.16
C GLN A 408 -0.47 5.31 -25.15
N ASP A 409 -0.54 4.81 -26.39
CA ASP A 409 -1.53 5.30 -27.36
C ASP A 409 -2.96 4.86 -26.98
N SER A 410 -3.11 3.60 -26.59
CA SER A 410 -4.37 3.06 -26.03
C SER A 410 -4.78 3.83 -24.79
N TRP A 411 -3.83 4.06 -23.89
CA TRP A 411 -4.06 4.81 -22.67
C TRP A 411 -4.57 6.23 -22.92
N ARG A 412 -3.99 6.94 -23.90
CA ARG A 412 -4.43 8.27 -24.32
C ARG A 412 -5.84 8.25 -24.90
N ARG A 413 -6.18 7.27 -25.74
CA ARG A 413 -7.54 7.11 -26.29
C ARG A 413 -8.56 6.90 -25.18
N VAL A 414 -8.24 6.06 -24.18
CA VAL A 414 -9.08 5.81 -23.02
C VAL A 414 -9.32 7.08 -22.22
N VAL A 415 -8.26 7.78 -21.80
CA VAL A 415 -8.39 9.01 -20.99
C VAL A 415 -9.13 10.11 -21.75
N ALA A 416 -8.82 10.32 -23.03
CA ALA A 416 -9.48 11.34 -23.83
C ALA A 416 -10.96 11.04 -24.04
N GLY A 417 -11.30 9.80 -24.40
CA GLY A 417 -12.69 9.42 -24.63
C GLY A 417 -13.50 9.39 -23.34
N ALA A 418 -12.90 8.99 -22.21
CA ALA A 418 -13.56 9.01 -20.91
C ALA A 418 -13.94 10.44 -20.52
N ALA A 419 -13.00 11.39 -20.66
CA ALA A 419 -13.24 12.80 -20.40
C ALA A 419 -14.31 13.40 -21.33
N GLN A 420 -14.27 13.09 -22.62
CA GLN A 420 -15.28 13.53 -23.59
C GLN A 420 -16.68 12.98 -23.29
N SER A 421 -16.76 11.78 -22.72
CA SER A 421 -18.03 11.08 -22.47
C SER A 421 -18.54 11.23 -21.03
N GLY A 422 -17.79 11.90 -20.15
CA GLY A 422 -18.20 12.10 -18.76
C GLY A 422 -18.07 10.84 -17.90
N ILE A 423 -17.15 9.93 -18.26
CA ILE A 423 -16.80 8.76 -17.44
C ILE A 423 -15.58 9.15 -16.59
N PRO A 424 -15.67 9.19 -15.23
CA PRO A 424 -14.56 9.61 -14.40
C PRO A 424 -13.51 8.50 -14.32
N THR A 425 -12.30 8.82 -14.75
CA THR A 425 -11.13 7.93 -14.67
C THR A 425 -9.97 8.63 -13.97
N PRO A 426 -10.13 9.06 -12.70
CA PRO A 426 -9.12 9.86 -12.01
C PRO A 426 -7.78 9.14 -11.89
N GLY A 427 -7.77 7.84 -11.65
CA GLY A 427 -6.58 7.00 -11.61
C GLY A 427 -5.85 6.96 -12.95
N PHE A 428 -6.55 6.62 -14.04
CA PHE A 428 -5.93 6.59 -15.38
C PHE A 428 -5.41 7.96 -15.80
N ALA A 429 -6.17 9.03 -15.55
CA ALA A 429 -5.79 10.38 -15.93
C ALA A 429 -4.58 10.88 -15.13
N ALA A 430 -4.54 10.67 -13.81
CA ALA A 430 -3.44 11.10 -12.96
C ALA A 430 -2.15 10.33 -13.22
N ALA A 431 -2.25 9.03 -13.51
CA ALA A 431 -1.10 8.23 -13.92
C ALA A 431 -0.53 8.71 -15.26
N LEU A 432 -1.38 9.07 -16.24
CA LEU A 432 -0.94 9.58 -17.55
C LEU A 432 -0.27 10.95 -17.41
N ALA A 433 -0.86 11.82 -16.59
CA ALA A 433 -0.30 13.13 -16.29
C ALA A 433 1.07 13.03 -15.60
N TYR A 434 1.25 12.06 -14.67
CA TYR A 434 2.55 11.79 -14.07
C TYR A 434 3.57 11.31 -15.10
N TYR A 435 3.21 10.35 -15.97
CA TYR A 435 4.11 9.85 -17.01
C TYR A 435 4.59 10.96 -17.95
N ASP A 436 3.65 11.79 -18.43
CA ASP A 436 3.97 12.94 -19.29
C ASP A 436 4.78 14.01 -18.54
N GLY A 437 4.52 14.20 -17.24
CA GLY A 437 5.28 15.11 -16.39
C GLY A 437 6.73 14.67 -16.17
N LEU A 438 6.94 13.38 -15.93
CA LEU A 438 8.27 12.81 -15.68
C LEU A 438 9.17 12.89 -16.92
N ARG A 439 8.61 12.65 -18.11
CA ARG A 439 9.38 12.63 -19.37
C ARG A 439 9.54 14.00 -20.05
N ALA A 440 8.94 15.05 -19.50
CA ALA A 440 9.02 16.39 -20.07
C ALA A 440 10.42 16.99 -19.83
N GLU A 441 11.06 17.50 -20.89
CA GLU A 441 12.34 18.24 -20.76
C GLU A 441 12.22 19.45 -19.83
N ARG A 442 11.05 20.11 -19.85
CA ARG A 442 10.78 21.29 -19.04
C ARG A 442 9.31 21.37 -18.64
N LEU A 443 9.05 21.49 -17.35
CA LEU A 443 7.72 21.71 -16.78
C LEU A 443 7.39 23.21 -16.67
N PRO A 444 6.09 23.57 -16.59
CA PRO A 444 5.67 24.96 -16.41
C PRO A 444 5.99 25.54 -15.02
N ALA A 445 6.69 24.79 -14.14
CA ALA A 445 7.12 25.25 -12.82
C ALA A 445 8.00 26.51 -12.85
N ALA A 446 8.63 26.83 -13.99
CA ALA A 446 9.32 28.11 -14.17
C ALA A 446 8.37 29.32 -14.02
N LEU A 447 7.12 29.22 -14.48
CA LEU A 447 6.12 30.26 -14.27
C LEU A 447 5.69 30.34 -12.80
N ILE A 448 5.52 29.19 -12.13
CA ILE A 448 5.23 29.13 -10.70
C ILE A 448 6.34 29.83 -9.90
N GLN A 449 7.60 29.56 -10.23
CA GLN A 449 8.75 30.26 -9.63
C GLN A 449 8.70 31.77 -9.86
N GLY A 450 8.43 32.21 -11.09
CA GLY A 450 8.26 33.63 -11.40
C GLY A 450 7.12 34.29 -10.62
N GLN A 451 5.97 33.62 -10.49
CA GLN A 451 4.85 34.11 -9.68
C GLN A 451 5.23 34.22 -8.20
N ARG A 452 5.85 33.18 -7.63
CA ARG A 452 6.32 33.16 -6.24
C ARG A 452 7.33 34.28 -5.97
N ASP A 453 8.24 34.51 -6.90
CA ASP A 453 9.19 35.62 -6.79
C ASP A 453 8.47 36.99 -6.90
N TYR A 454 7.48 37.10 -7.80
CA TYR A 454 6.68 38.30 -8.01
C TYR A 454 5.96 38.79 -6.75
N PHE A 455 5.14 37.93 -6.14
CA PHE A 455 4.30 38.36 -5.00
C PHE A 455 5.02 38.23 -3.65
N GLY A 456 6.06 37.40 -3.57
CA GLY A 456 6.63 36.96 -2.28
C GLY A 456 8.15 37.06 -2.17
N ALA A 457 8.86 37.54 -3.20
CA ALA A 457 10.32 37.57 -3.24
C ALA A 457 10.97 36.22 -2.88
N HIS A 458 10.33 35.12 -3.30
CA HIS A 458 10.77 33.76 -2.99
C HIS A 458 12.02 33.30 -3.75
N THR A 459 12.60 34.15 -4.59
CA THR A 459 13.77 33.86 -5.42
C THR A 459 13.56 32.73 -6.43
N TYR A 460 14.49 32.58 -7.37
CA TYR A 460 14.55 31.48 -8.31
C TYR A 460 15.99 31.18 -8.74
N ARG A 461 16.19 30.02 -9.35
CA ARG A 461 17.43 29.66 -10.06
C ARG A 461 17.23 29.77 -11.56
N ARG A 462 18.33 29.86 -12.30
CA ARG A 462 18.32 29.95 -13.77
C ARG A 462 18.92 28.69 -14.40
N VAL A 463 18.64 28.50 -15.68
CA VAL A 463 19.12 27.35 -16.46
C VAL A 463 20.42 27.64 -17.21
N ASP A 464 20.77 28.92 -17.36
CA ASP A 464 21.91 29.41 -18.13
C ASP A 464 23.12 29.81 -17.27
N ARG A 465 22.94 29.89 -15.94
CA ARG A 465 24.01 30.16 -14.97
C ARG A 465 23.61 29.76 -13.55
N ASP A 466 24.62 29.41 -12.77
CA ASP A 466 24.46 29.14 -11.34
C ASP A 466 24.13 30.41 -10.54
N GLY A 467 23.50 30.23 -9.39
CA GLY A 467 23.13 31.30 -8.45
C GLY A 467 21.65 31.31 -8.08
N VAL A 468 21.31 32.14 -7.10
CA VAL A 468 19.94 32.42 -6.66
C VAL A 468 19.63 33.87 -7.00
N PHE A 469 18.48 34.11 -7.63
CA PHE A 469 18.14 35.40 -8.22
C PHE A 469 16.77 35.89 -7.71
N HIS A 470 16.61 37.20 -7.65
CA HIS A 470 15.34 37.88 -7.41
C HIS A 470 15.16 38.98 -8.44
N THR A 471 13.97 39.10 -9.03
CA THR A 471 13.64 40.25 -9.88
C THR A 471 12.96 41.32 -9.05
N LEU A 472 13.36 42.58 -9.19
CA LEU A 472 12.74 43.72 -8.52
C LEU A 472 11.39 44.09 -9.17
N TRP A 473 10.39 43.22 -9.05
CA TRP A 473 9.11 43.29 -9.78
C TRP A 473 8.32 44.58 -9.57
N SER A 474 8.40 45.16 -8.36
CA SER A 474 7.76 46.44 -8.00
C SER A 474 8.64 47.66 -8.29
N GLY A 475 9.91 47.45 -8.63
CA GLY A 475 10.89 48.49 -8.92
C GLY A 475 11.14 48.63 -10.42
N ASP A 476 12.40 48.69 -10.80
CA ASP A 476 12.85 48.80 -12.19
C ASP A 476 12.85 47.47 -12.95
N ARG A 477 12.46 46.37 -12.29
CA ARG A 477 12.46 44.99 -12.82
C ARG A 477 13.85 44.46 -13.20
N SER A 478 14.91 45.05 -12.64
CA SER A 478 16.23 44.46 -12.71
C SER A 478 16.30 43.16 -11.90
N GLU A 479 17.14 42.22 -12.34
CA GLU A 479 17.46 41.00 -11.62
C GLU A 479 18.69 41.22 -10.74
N ILE A 480 18.61 40.83 -9.48
CA ILE A 480 19.71 40.87 -8.52
C ILE A 480 20.08 39.45 -8.07
N SER A 481 21.35 39.24 -7.71
CA SER A 481 21.77 38.02 -7.01
C SER A 481 21.29 38.07 -5.56
N ALA A 482 20.78 36.97 -5.05
CA ALA A 482 20.26 36.77 -3.70
C ALA A 482 21.06 35.71 -2.92
N GLU A 483 22.29 35.40 -3.35
CA GLU A 483 23.22 34.55 -2.61
C GLU A 483 23.48 35.13 -1.21
N GLY A 484 23.09 34.41 -0.16
CA GLY A 484 23.24 34.85 1.25
C GLY A 484 21.94 35.15 1.99
N GLY A 485 20.78 35.08 1.33
CA GLY A 485 19.47 35.16 1.99
C GLY A 485 18.99 36.58 2.27
N LEU A 486 18.27 37.17 1.31
CA LEU A 486 17.32 38.24 1.61
C LEU A 486 16.09 37.60 2.24
N GLY A 487 15.95 37.68 3.57
CA GLY A 487 14.75 37.23 4.25
C GLY A 487 13.50 38.01 3.74
N PRO A 488 12.29 37.45 3.83
CA PRO A 488 11.04 38.07 3.33
C PRO A 488 10.72 39.48 3.88
N GLN A 489 11.49 39.98 4.86
CA GLN A 489 11.30 41.28 5.48
C GLN A 489 12.15 42.41 4.89
N GLU A 490 13.25 42.12 4.20
CA GLU A 490 14.15 43.17 3.66
C GLU A 490 13.76 43.65 2.25
N ALA A 491 12.90 42.90 1.56
CA ALA A 491 12.47 43.20 0.18
C ALA A 491 11.16 44.03 0.08
N LYS A 492 10.57 44.49 1.20
CA LYS A 492 9.45 45.43 1.15
C LYS A 492 9.99 46.86 1.05
N PRO A 493 9.57 47.67 0.07
CA PRO A 493 9.93 49.08 0.05
C PRO A 493 9.41 49.72 1.34
N ARG A 494 10.29 50.38 2.08
CA ARG A 494 9.87 51.33 3.13
C ARG A 494 9.02 52.38 2.41
N ARG A 495 7.75 52.49 2.82
CA ARG A 495 6.82 53.53 2.33
C ARG A 495 7.37 54.92 2.61
#